data_AF-A0A7J7IBZ9-F1
#
_entry.id   AF-A0A7J7IBZ9-F1
#
_cell.length_a   1.000
_cell.length_b   1.000
_cell.length_c   1.000
_cell.angle_alpha   90.00
_cell.angle_beta   90.00
_cell.angle_gamma   90.00
#
_symmetry.space_group_name_H-M   'P 1'
#
loop_
_entity.id
_entity.type
_entity.pdbx_description
1 polymer ?
#
loop_
_entity_poly.entity_id
_entity_poly.type
_entity_poly.pdbx_seq_one_letter_code
_entity_poly.pdbx_strand_id
1 'polypeptide(L)'
;MVIGGLKHIQQVPEALDLIDIVLSQTQRKTPTVVHPGYPITRIRTFYMRKVRYAQSCFHERLSRVLSDFPILEELEPFYADLLNVLYDRDHYKLALGQVSRIRSLIDSFARDHVRQLKYADSLYRAKCLNEQRWVECVPQ
;
A
#
# COMPACT_ATOMS: atom_id res chain seq x y z
N MET A 1 -14.62 11.38 25.87
CA MET A 1 -13.62 10.29 25.97
C MET A 1 -12.93 10.14 24.61
N VAL A 2 -12.00 11.03 24.23
CA VAL A 2 -11.32 10.97 22.90
C VAL A 2 -9.83 11.38 22.95
N ILE A 3 -9.36 12.03 24.02
CA ILE A 3 -8.02 12.65 24.06
C ILE A 3 -6.88 11.61 24.23
N GLY A 4 -7.20 10.34 24.53
CA GLY A 4 -6.21 9.27 24.66
C GLY A 4 -5.60 8.76 23.35
N GLY A 5 -6.22 9.07 22.20
CA GLY A 5 -5.84 8.51 20.89
C GLY A 5 -4.57 9.13 20.27
N LEU A 6 -4.29 10.40 20.52
CA LEU A 6 -3.18 11.13 19.88
C LEU A 6 -1.79 10.61 20.29
N LYS A 7 -1.68 9.91 21.42
CA LYS A 7 -0.40 9.34 21.90
C LYS A 7 -0.02 8.03 21.23
N HIS A 8 -0.94 7.36 20.52
CA HIS A 8 -0.70 6.05 19.92
C HIS A 8 -0.81 6.07 18.38
N ILE A 9 -0.38 7.17 17.75
CA ILE A 9 -0.26 7.24 16.29
C ILE A 9 1.02 6.51 15.88
N GLN A 10 0.90 5.52 14.99
CA GLN A 10 2.08 4.83 14.47
C GLN A 10 2.88 5.80 13.58
N GLN A 11 4.22 5.76 13.67
CA GLN A 11 5.07 6.58 12.81
C GLN A 11 4.75 6.30 11.33
N VAL A 12 4.39 7.35 10.59
CA VAL A 12 4.16 7.28 9.16
C VAL A 12 5.53 7.31 8.47
N PRO A 13 5.95 6.24 7.77
CA PRO A 13 7.21 6.23 7.04
C PRO A 13 7.14 7.14 5.80
N GLU A 14 8.30 7.57 5.31
CA GLU A 14 8.39 8.24 4.01
C GLU A 14 8.00 7.31 2.86
N ALA A 15 7.76 7.88 1.68
CA ALA A 15 7.28 7.13 0.53
C ALA A 15 8.25 6.00 0.11
N LEU A 16 9.55 6.27 0.07
CA LEU A 16 10.57 5.30 -0.30
C LEU A 16 10.70 4.20 0.77
N ASP A 17 10.75 4.60 2.04
CA ASP A 17 10.80 3.66 3.17
C ASP A 17 9.58 2.74 3.19
N LEU A 18 8.38 3.27 2.90
CA LEU A 18 7.17 2.47 2.83
C LEU A 18 7.28 1.38 1.76
N ILE A 19 7.82 1.72 0.59
CA ILE A 19 8.06 0.78 -0.51
C ILE A 19 9.04 -0.30 -0.04
N ASP A 20 10.18 0.08 0.51
CA ASP A 20 11.22 -0.85 0.95
C ASP A 20 10.74 -1.80 2.06
N ILE A 21 9.98 -1.27 3.02
CA ILE A 21 9.39 -2.07 4.09
C ILE A 21 8.44 -3.12 3.51
N VAL A 22 7.57 -2.76 2.56
CA VAL A 22 6.61 -3.69 1.96
C VAL A 22 7.31 -4.71 1.04
N LEU A 23 8.31 -4.29 0.27
CA LEU A 23 9.08 -5.18 -0.59
C LEU A 23 9.89 -6.19 0.24
N SER A 24 10.57 -5.73 1.29
CA SER A 24 11.31 -6.57 2.22
C SER A 24 10.39 -7.60 2.91
N GLN A 25 9.22 -7.18 3.37
CA GLN A 25 8.22 -8.10 3.93
C GLN A 25 7.72 -9.13 2.90
N THR A 26 7.49 -8.70 1.67
CA THR A 26 7.02 -9.58 0.58
C THR A 26 8.06 -10.64 0.25
N GLN A 27 9.35 -10.29 0.16
CA GLN A 27 10.43 -11.25 -0.06
C GLN A 27 10.56 -12.26 1.07
N ARG A 28 10.44 -11.83 2.33
CA ARG A 28 10.59 -12.71 3.51
C ARG A 28 9.41 -13.66 3.69
N LYS A 29 8.17 -13.24 3.40
CA LYS A 29 6.95 -14.02 3.68
C LYS A 29 6.41 -14.81 2.47
N THR A 30 6.91 -14.58 1.27
CA THR A 30 6.52 -15.32 0.07
C THR A 30 7.66 -16.21 -0.43
N PRO A 31 7.37 -17.34 -1.10
CA PRO A 31 8.43 -18.16 -1.68
C PRO A 31 9.25 -17.35 -2.69
N THR A 32 10.56 -17.62 -2.78
CA THR A 32 11.53 -16.84 -3.57
C THR A 32 12.02 -17.56 -4.82
N VAL A 33 12.05 -18.89 -4.82
CA VAL A 33 12.63 -19.69 -5.89
C VAL A 33 11.56 -20.23 -6.84
N VAL A 34 11.77 -20.06 -8.15
CA VAL A 34 11.00 -20.68 -9.24
C VAL A 34 11.96 -21.27 -10.26
N HIS A 35 11.66 -22.48 -10.72
CA HIS A 35 12.43 -23.16 -11.75
C HIS A 35 11.71 -23.14 -13.11
N PRO A 36 12.43 -23.06 -14.25
CA PRO A 36 11.82 -23.03 -15.59
C PRO A 36 11.01 -24.27 -15.96
N GLY A 37 11.28 -25.43 -15.34
CA GLY A 37 10.55 -26.68 -15.60
C GLY A 37 9.19 -26.80 -14.92
N TYR A 38 8.75 -25.79 -14.15
CA TYR A 38 7.45 -25.81 -13.49
C TYR A 38 6.30 -25.56 -14.47
N PRO A 39 5.12 -26.18 -14.25
CA PRO A 39 3.95 -25.89 -15.06
C PRO A 39 3.60 -24.41 -14.96
N ILE A 40 3.22 -23.79 -16.09
CA ILE A 40 2.92 -22.35 -16.17
C ILE A 40 1.89 -21.91 -15.12
N THR A 41 0.93 -22.76 -14.79
CA THR A 41 -0.05 -22.53 -13.72
C THR A 41 0.62 -22.22 -12.38
N ARG A 42 1.64 -23.00 -12.00
CA ARG A 42 2.39 -22.80 -10.74
C ARG A 42 3.18 -21.50 -10.77
N ILE A 43 3.79 -21.16 -11.90
CA ILE A 43 4.52 -19.89 -12.10
C ILE A 43 3.58 -18.69 -11.97
N ARG A 44 2.40 -18.75 -12.59
CA ARG A 44 1.36 -17.72 -12.48
C ARG A 44 0.93 -17.55 -11.03
N THR A 45 0.59 -18.63 -10.33
CA THR A 45 0.20 -18.59 -8.92
C THR A 45 1.30 -18.01 -8.03
N PHE A 46 2.57 -18.32 -8.32
CA PHE A 46 3.72 -17.78 -7.60
C PHE A 46 3.78 -16.24 -7.68
N TYR A 47 3.73 -15.67 -8.90
CA TYR A 47 3.76 -14.22 -9.08
C TYR A 47 2.47 -13.53 -8.61
N MET A 48 1.31 -14.15 -8.83
CA MET A 48 0.04 -13.65 -8.30
C MET A 48 0.06 -13.54 -6.77
N ARG A 49 0.68 -14.50 -6.08
CA ARG A 49 0.81 -14.47 -4.62
C ARG A 49 1.66 -13.29 -4.16
N LYS A 50 2.74 -12.96 -4.86
CA LYS A 50 3.58 -11.79 -4.56
C LYS A 50 2.79 -10.49 -4.70
N VAL A 51 2.11 -10.31 -5.84
CA VAL A 51 1.31 -9.09 -6.09
C VAL A 51 0.19 -8.93 -5.06
N ARG A 52 -0.56 -10.00 -4.75
CA ARG A 52 -1.63 -9.96 -3.75
C ARG A 52 -1.12 -9.69 -2.33
N TYR A 53 0.01 -10.29 -1.97
CA TYR A 53 0.61 -10.09 -0.66
C TYR A 53 1.07 -8.63 -0.50
N ALA A 54 1.75 -8.06 -1.51
CA ALA A 54 2.16 -6.67 -1.49
C ALA A 54 0.95 -5.73 -1.40
N GLN A 55 -0.11 -5.97 -2.19
CA GLN A 55 -1.35 -5.19 -2.13
C GLN A 55 -1.98 -5.23 -0.73
N SER A 56 -2.07 -6.40 -0.11
CA SER A 56 -2.61 -6.52 1.26
C SER A 56 -1.78 -5.75 2.28
N CYS A 57 -0.44 -5.80 2.18
CA CYS A 57 0.44 -5.03 3.05
C CYS A 57 0.29 -3.52 2.89
N PHE A 58 0.21 -3.01 1.65
CA PHE A 58 -0.05 -1.58 1.40
C PHE A 58 -1.42 -1.18 1.92
N HIS A 59 -2.46 -1.96 1.63
CA HIS A 59 -3.82 -1.67 2.07
C HIS A 59 -3.92 -1.61 3.59
N GLU A 60 -3.33 -2.58 4.30
CA GLU A 60 -3.32 -2.63 5.76
C GLU A 60 -2.60 -1.42 6.36
N ARG A 61 -1.41 -1.08 5.86
CA ARG A 61 -0.63 0.07 6.36
C ARG A 61 -1.36 1.39 6.13
N LEU A 62 -1.86 1.63 4.91
CA LEU A 62 -2.59 2.86 4.60
C LEU A 62 -3.91 2.96 5.38
N SER A 63 -4.58 1.83 5.61
CA SER A 63 -5.81 1.82 6.42
C SER A 63 -5.54 2.10 7.90
N ARG A 64 -4.41 1.62 8.44
CA ARG A 64 -3.97 1.97 9.79
C ARG A 64 -3.68 3.46 9.93
N VAL A 65 -2.98 4.04 8.95
CA VAL A 65 -2.76 5.50 8.91
C VAL A 65 -4.11 6.23 8.97
N LEU A 66 -5.08 5.85 8.13
CA LEU A 66 -6.40 6.47 8.13
C LEU A 66 -7.19 6.28 9.43
N SER A 67 -7.00 5.19 10.16
CA SER A 67 -7.69 4.92 11.43
C SER A 67 -7.05 5.60 12.64
N ASP A 68 -5.73 5.81 12.61
CA ASP A 68 -4.99 6.42 13.71
C ASP A 68 -5.25 7.93 13.80
N PHE A 69 -5.57 8.56 12.66
CA PHE A 69 -5.85 9.99 12.58
C PHE A 69 -7.33 10.31 12.86
N PRO A 70 -7.63 11.20 13.84
CA PRO A 70 -8.99 11.58 14.17
C PRO A 70 -9.63 12.44 13.06
N ILE A 71 -10.95 12.29 12.89
CA ILE A 71 -11.74 13.15 12.01
C ILE A 71 -12.02 14.46 12.74
N LEU A 72 -11.57 15.59 12.16
CA LEU A 72 -11.65 16.91 12.80
C LEU A 72 -13.09 17.36 13.12
N GLU A 73 -14.09 16.85 12.41
CA GLU A 73 -15.51 17.21 12.59
C GLU A 73 -16.15 16.54 13.81
N GLU A 74 -15.56 15.45 14.30
CA GLU A 74 -16.05 14.70 15.45
C GLU A 74 -15.38 15.13 16.77
N LEU A 75 -14.40 16.05 16.68
CA LEU A 75 -13.71 16.60 17.83
C LEU A 75 -14.54 17.70 18.51
N GLU A 76 -14.34 17.84 19.82
CA GLU A 76 -14.94 18.89 20.62
C GLU A 76 -14.44 20.27 20.13
N PRO A 77 -15.30 21.31 20.06
CA PRO A 77 -14.99 22.56 19.37
C PRO A 77 -13.66 23.20 19.78
N PHE A 78 -13.29 23.11 21.06
CA PHE A 78 -11.99 23.58 21.55
C PHE A 78 -10.79 22.93 20.83
N TYR A 79 -10.80 21.60 20.68
CA TYR A 79 -9.72 20.88 20.00
C TYR A 79 -9.74 21.08 18.49
N ALA A 80 -10.93 21.24 17.90
CA ALA A 80 -11.06 21.55 16.48
C ALA A 80 -10.47 22.92 16.14
N ASP A 81 -10.76 23.95 16.96
CA ASP A 81 -10.21 25.30 16.79
C ASP A 81 -8.70 25.33 17.04
N LEU A 82 -8.22 24.62 18.07
CA LEU A 82 -6.78 24.49 18.34
C LEU A 82 -6.04 23.83 17.18
N LEU A 83 -6.58 22.73 16.65
CA LEU A 83 -5.98 22.05 15.50
C LEU A 83 -6.00 22.95 14.27
N ASN A 84 -7.08 23.68 14.01
CA ASN A 84 -7.13 24.60 12.87
C ASN A 84 -6.05 25.70 12.90
N VAL A 85 -5.70 26.20 14.09
CA VAL A 85 -4.62 27.19 14.27
C VAL A 85 -3.24 26.56 14.08
N LEU A 86 -3.04 25.32 14.54
CA LEU A 86 -1.73 24.64 14.46
C LEU A 86 -1.48 23.97 13.10
N TYR A 87 -2.51 23.35 12.54
CA TYR A 87 -2.53 22.56 11.33
C TYR A 87 -3.77 22.94 10.53
N ASP A 88 -3.58 23.70 9.46
CA ASP A 88 -4.66 24.10 8.55
C ASP A 88 -5.61 22.92 8.27
N ARG A 89 -6.89 23.12 8.63
CA ARG A 89 -7.94 22.09 8.55
C ARG A 89 -8.08 21.53 7.14
N ASP A 90 -7.94 22.38 6.12
CA ASP A 90 -8.12 21.98 4.74
C ASP A 90 -6.93 21.14 4.27
N HIS A 91 -5.71 21.51 4.68
CA HIS A 91 -4.52 20.73 4.39
C HIS A 91 -4.59 19.33 5.00
N TYR A 92 -5.01 19.23 6.27
CA TYR A 92 -5.17 17.94 6.96
C TYR A 92 -6.19 17.03 6.26
N LYS A 93 -7.37 17.57 5.93
CA LYS A 93 -8.41 16.82 5.22
C LYS A 93 -7.96 16.39 3.82
N LEU A 94 -7.29 17.28 3.09
CA LEU A 94 -6.79 16.98 1.75
C LEU A 94 -5.77 15.84 1.79
N ALA A 95 -4.83 15.88 2.74
CA ALA A 95 -3.82 14.83 2.90
C ALA A 95 -4.45 13.46 3.20
N LEU A 96 -5.40 13.37 4.13
CA LEU A 96 -6.10 12.11 4.43
C LEU A 96 -6.94 11.63 3.23
N GLY A 97 -7.57 12.55 2.51
CA GLY A 97 -8.30 12.26 1.27
C GLY A 97 -7.39 11.66 0.18
N GLN A 98 -6.19 12.22 0.02
CA GLN A 98 -5.18 11.71 -0.91
C GLN A 98 -4.73 10.29 -0.51
N VAL A 99 -4.46 10.03 0.77
CA VAL A 99 -4.09 8.69 1.27
C VAL A 99 -5.19 7.65 0.97
N SER A 100 -6.46 8.00 1.22
CA SER A 100 -7.60 7.13 0.90
C SER A 100 -7.73 6.85 -0.61
N ARG A 101 -7.47 7.87 -1.44
CA ARG A 101 -7.42 7.72 -2.90
C ARG A 101 -6.27 6.79 -3.33
N ILE A 102 -5.07 6.98 -2.80
CA ILE A 102 -3.89 6.15 -3.10
C ILE A 102 -4.17 4.69 -2.72
N ARG A 103 -4.74 4.42 -1.55
CA ARG A 103 -5.16 3.07 -1.15
C ARG A 103 -6.03 2.40 -2.21
N SER A 104 -7.06 3.13 -2.68
CA SER A 104 -7.99 2.62 -3.70
C SER A 104 -7.32 2.43 -5.06
N LEU A 105 -6.38 3.31 -5.43
CA LEU A 105 -5.58 3.19 -6.66
C LEU A 105 -4.69 1.95 -6.66
N ILE A 106 -4.01 1.68 -5.54
CA ILE A 106 -3.19 0.47 -5.38
C ILE A 106 -4.05 -0.79 -5.54
N ASP A 107 -5.26 -0.81 -4.96
CA ASP A 107 -6.19 -1.94 -5.09
C ASP A 107 -6.64 -2.15 -6.55
N SER A 108 -6.92 -1.07 -7.30
CA SER A 108 -7.20 -1.19 -8.74
C SER A 108 -6.02 -1.72 -9.53
N PHE A 109 -4.83 -1.16 -9.29
CA PHE A 109 -3.61 -1.53 -9.99
C PHE A 109 -3.25 -3.00 -9.78
N ALA A 110 -3.31 -3.47 -8.53
CA ALA A 110 -3.05 -4.87 -8.19
C ALA A 110 -4.06 -5.82 -8.86
N ARG A 111 -5.35 -5.45 -8.92
CA ARG A 111 -6.37 -6.25 -9.61
C ARG A 111 -6.06 -6.40 -11.10
N ASP A 112 -5.68 -5.32 -11.76
CA ASP A 112 -5.36 -5.33 -13.18
C ASP A 112 -4.06 -6.11 -13.47
N HIS A 113 -3.05 -6.00 -12.61
CA HIS A 113 -1.85 -6.83 -12.70
C HIS A 113 -2.14 -8.32 -12.54
N VAL A 114 -2.98 -8.69 -11.57
CA VAL A 114 -3.40 -10.08 -11.39
C VAL A 114 -4.16 -10.58 -12.60
N ARG A 115 -4.98 -9.75 -13.26
CA ARG A 115 -5.65 -10.10 -14.52
C ARG A 115 -4.63 -10.34 -15.64
N GLN A 116 -3.66 -9.46 -15.82
CA GLN A 116 -2.61 -9.62 -16.84
C GLN A 116 -1.79 -10.91 -16.62
N LEU A 117 -1.44 -11.22 -15.36
CA LEU A 117 -0.70 -12.44 -15.01
C LEU A 117 -1.46 -13.74 -15.34
N LYS A 118 -2.79 -13.73 -15.43
CA LYS A 118 -3.56 -14.92 -15.82
C LYS A 118 -3.26 -15.35 -17.26
N TYR A 119 -2.88 -14.41 -18.12
CA TYR A 119 -2.64 -14.65 -19.54
C TYR A 119 -1.14 -14.78 -19.89
N ALA A 120 -0.25 -14.75 -18.89
CA ALA A 120 1.18 -14.92 -19.12
C ALA A 120 1.50 -16.35 -19.60
N ASP A 121 2.11 -16.48 -20.77
CA ASP A 121 2.43 -17.73 -21.47
C ASP A 121 3.78 -18.35 -21.06
N SER A 122 4.71 -17.52 -20.58
CA SER A 122 6.09 -17.89 -20.30
C SER A 122 6.58 -17.34 -18.97
N LEU A 123 7.61 -17.99 -18.41
CA LEU A 123 8.32 -17.50 -17.22
C LEU A 123 8.88 -16.09 -17.45
N TYR A 124 9.43 -15.84 -18.64
CA TYR A 124 9.98 -14.55 -19.02
C TYR A 124 8.91 -13.45 -19.00
N ARG A 125 7.76 -13.68 -19.64
CA ARG A 125 6.66 -12.71 -19.65
C ARG A 125 6.10 -12.44 -18.26
N ALA A 126 5.93 -13.48 -17.44
CA ALA A 126 5.47 -13.34 -16.06
C ALA A 126 6.48 -12.59 -15.17
N LYS A 127 7.78 -12.84 -15.34
CA LYS A 127 8.86 -12.13 -14.65
C LYS A 127 8.91 -10.66 -15.08
N CYS A 128 8.86 -10.41 -16.38
CA CYS A 128 8.90 -9.06 -16.96
C CYS A 128 7.71 -8.21 -16.47
N LEU A 129 6.49 -8.76 -16.49
CA LEU A 129 5.29 -8.12 -15.91
C LEU A 129 5.44 -7.79 -14.42
N ASN A 130 6.25 -8.56 -13.68
CA ASN A 130 6.52 -8.36 -12.27
C ASN A 130 7.76 -7.48 -12.00
N GLU A 131 8.63 -7.22 -12.97
CA GLU A 131 9.83 -6.38 -12.78
C GLU A 131 9.63 -4.99 -13.37
N GLN A 132 9.17 -4.89 -14.63
CA GLN A 132 9.03 -3.62 -15.35
C GLN A 132 8.18 -2.60 -14.59
N ARG A 133 7.07 -3.06 -14.01
CA ARG A 133 6.10 -2.15 -13.42
C ARG A 133 6.41 -1.71 -12.00
N TRP A 134 7.27 -2.45 -11.28
CA TRP A 134 7.65 -2.07 -9.92
C TRP A 134 8.82 -1.08 -9.91
N VAL A 135 9.68 -1.12 -10.94
CA VAL A 135 10.74 -0.13 -11.15
C VAL A 135 10.16 1.23 -11.58
N GLU A 136 9.08 1.24 -12.37
CA GLU A 136 8.37 2.48 -12.74
C GLU A 136 7.66 3.18 -11.56
N CYS A 137 7.37 2.46 -10.47
CA CYS A 137 6.76 3.05 -9.27
C CYS A 137 7.76 3.75 -8.32
N VAL A 138 9.06 3.68 -8.60
CA VAL A 138 10.08 4.46 -7.90
C VAL A 138 10.41 5.67 -8.79
N PRO A 139 9.92 6.88 -8.46
CA PRO A 139 10.42 8.06 -9.15
C PRO A 139 11.92 8.18 -8.87
N GLN A 140 12.70 8.40 -9.94
CA GLN A 140 14.10 8.84 -9.81
C GLN A 140 14.17 10.20 -9.11
#